data_AF-A0A1B7XAD5-F1
#
_entry.id   AF-A0A1B7XAD5-F1
#
_cell.length_a   1.000
_cell.length_b   1.000
_cell.length_c   1.000
_cell.angle_alpha   90.00
_cell.angle_beta   90.00
_cell.angle_gamma   90.00
#
_symmetry.space_group_name_H-M   'P 1'
#
loop_
_entity.id
_entity.type
_entity.pdbx_description
1 polymer ?
#
loop_
_entity_poly.entity_id
_entity_poly.type
_entity_poly.pdbx_seq_one_letter_code
_entity_poly.pdbx_strand_id
1 'polypeptide(L)'
;MSQMPLTHKRIARILGVSETTIKSYRRKFPDCIPVASKGKPIQFTEEALEVCRAIRDLFSSGLSIEETHQRLADRFEFVAQPVFEQQEEEAEVVEVVLPDDYKQAMSSLATSMVNLSMKQEQMLKKMASIEARLQQLGVPDIAAAPQSSTDPVLEEIRALADRTEALWEAVSCSMEQGITVSEGDSAQEIDEHGRKATVHRMVPLREVISHDPPRKMLALPLLIQDNEGEYTPLVGRGNSRITLNDLRASLMTHFVEEDAYTVRWSENNSGWQLDLLQERAQIPHNICLTMAQTSTLRGSVMVIKDMTTNGHEITPGALQDFISDVYSR
;
A
#
# COMPACT_ATOMS: atom_id res chain seq x y z
N MET A 1 -26.71 -15.85 -36.87
CA MET A 1 -25.38 -15.94 -36.25
C MET A 1 -25.58 -16.21 -34.78
N SER A 2 -25.08 -17.33 -34.24
CA SER A 2 -25.33 -17.72 -32.85
C SER A 2 -24.60 -16.77 -31.89
N GLN A 3 -25.30 -15.78 -31.34
CA GLN A 3 -24.77 -14.92 -30.28
C GLN A 3 -24.47 -15.81 -29.07
N MET A 4 -23.20 -16.16 -28.88
CA MET A 4 -22.74 -16.78 -27.63
C MET A 4 -23.17 -15.89 -26.44
N PRO A 5 -23.43 -16.44 -25.25
CA PRO A 5 -23.83 -15.63 -24.11
C PRO A 5 -22.67 -14.72 -23.68
N LEU A 6 -22.96 -13.43 -23.45
CA LEU A 6 -22.02 -12.50 -22.83
C LEU A 6 -21.89 -12.85 -21.34
N THR A 7 -20.85 -13.59 -20.99
CA THR A 7 -20.50 -13.91 -19.62
C THR A 7 -19.36 -13.01 -19.14
N HIS A 8 -19.07 -13.01 -17.83
CA HIS A 8 -17.91 -12.30 -17.27
C HIS A 8 -16.62 -12.60 -18.05
N LYS A 9 -16.39 -13.88 -18.38
CA LYS A 9 -15.25 -14.36 -19.18
C LYS A 9 -15.17 -13.72 -20.55
N ARG A 10 -16.33 -13.57 -21.20
CA ARG A 10 -16.40 -13.03 -22.55
C ARG A 10 -16.20 -11.51 -22.57
N ILE A 11 -16.83 -10.79 -21.64
CA ILE A 11 -16.63 -9.33 -21.50
C ILE A 11 -15.15 -9.05 -21.21
N ALA A 12 -14.55 -9.77 -20.26
CA ALA A 12 -13.13 -9.65 -19.93
C ALA A 12 -12.23 -9.80 -21.17
N ARG A 13 -12.46 -10.86 -21.96
CA ARG A 13 -11.72 -11.11 -23.21
C ARG A 13 -11.91 -10.00 -24.25
N ILE A 14 -13.12 -9.49 -24.44
CA ILE A 14 -13.41 -8.42 -25.41
C ILE A 14 -12.74 -7.09 -25.00
N LEU A 15 -12.66 -6.82 -23.70
CA LEU A 15 -12.13 -5.56 -23.16
C LEU A 15 -10.63 -5.59 -22.86
N GLY A 16 -9.98 -6.74 -22.97
CA GLY A 16 -8.58 -6.92 -22.64
C GLY A 16 -8.28 -6.78 -21.15
N VAL A 17 -9.27 -7.05 -20.29
CA VAL A 17 -9.14 -6.98 -18.81
C VAL A 17 -9.36 -8.35 -18.18
N SER A 18 -9.00 -8.51 -16.91
CA SER A 18 -9.23 -9.76 -16.19
C SER A 18 -10.71 -9.97 -15.82
N GLU A 19 -11.13 -11.24 -15.65
CA GLU A 19 -12.48 -11.55 -15.13
C GLU A 19 -12.75 -10.95 -13.75
N THR A 20 -11.71 -10.81 -12.92
CA THR A 20 -11.81 -10.21 -11.59
C THR A 20 -12.11 -8.71 -11.67
N THR A 21 -11.60 -8.01 -12.68
CA THR A 21 -11.93 -6.60 -12.95
C THR A 21 -13.40 -6.42 -13.31
N ILE A 22 -13.95 -7.27 -14.18
CA ILE A 22 -15.39 -7.20 -14.53
C ILE A 22 -16.29 -7.50 -13.31
N LYS A 23 -15.89 -8.46 -12.46
CA LYS A 23 -16.58 -8.72 -11.19
C LYS A 23 -16.49 -7.53 -10.23
N SER A 24 -15.35 -6.84 -10.20
CA SER A 24 -15.11 -5.64 -9.39
C SER A 24 -16.02 -4.49 -9.84
N TYR A 25 -16.17 -4.25 -11.15
CA TYR A 25 -17.08 -3.24 -11.69
C TYR A 25 -18.52 -3.45 -11.20
N ARG A 26 -19.03 -4.69 -11.28
CA ARG A 26 -20.38 -5.01 -10.79
C ARG A 26 -20.56 -4.80 -9.29
N ARG A 27 -19.48 -4.91 -8.49
CA ARG A 27 -19.52 -4.64 -7.05
C ARG A 27 -19.47 -3.14 -6.75
N LYS A 28 -18.68 -2.37 -7.51
CA LYS A 28 -18.49 -0.93 -7.32
C LYS A 28 -19.65 -0.10 -7.88
N PHE A 29 -20.28 -0.59 -8.95
CA PHE A 29 -21.41 0.03 -9.61
C PHE A 29 -22.57 -0.97 -9.61
N PRO A 30 -23.17 -1.25 -8.43
CA PRO A 30 -24.41 -1.99 -8.39
C PRO A 30 -25.45 -1.25 -9.25
N ASP A 31 -26.32 -2.00 -9.90
CA ASP A 31 -27.42 -1.47 -10.73
C ASP A 31 -27.05 -0.76 -12.05
N CYS A 32 -25.76 -0.43 -12.27
CA CYS A 32 -25.30 0.15 -13.53
C CYS A 32 -25.08 -0.88 -14.67
N ILE A 33 -24.89 -2.16 -14.33
CA ILE A 33 -24.52 -3.21 -15.30
C ILE A 33 -25.73 -4.14 -15.55
N PRO A 34 -26.42 -4.02 -16.71
CA PRO A 34 -27.62 -4.81 -17.00
C PRO A 34 -27.30 -6.30 -17.23
N VAL A 35 -28.16 -7.16 -16.68
CA VAL A 35 -28.05 -8.62 -16.81
C VAL A 35 -29.22 -9.18 -17.59
N ALA A 36 -28.94 -9.95 -18.65
CA ALA A 36 -29.93 -10.64 -19.47
C ALA A 36 -30.53 -11.87 -18.75
N SER A 37 -29.72 -12.55 -17.94
CA SER A 37 -30.18 -13.68 -17.11
C SER A 37 -29.42 -13.73 -15.79
N LYS A 38 -30.19 -13.79 -14.69
CA LYS A 38 -29.66 -13.93 -13.31
C LYS A 38 -29.33 -15.39 -12.95
N GLY A 39 -29.57 -16.35 -13.85
CA GLY A 39 -29.20 -17.75 -13.66
C GLY A 39 -27.68 -17.94 -13.63
N LYS A 40 -27.19 -19.07 -13.10
CA LYS A 40 -25.79 -19.48 -13.28
C LYS A 40 -25.68 -20.23 -14.61
N PRO A 41 -24.80 -19.84 -15.55
CA PRO A 41 -23.91 -18.68 -15.54
C PRO A 41 -24.62 -17.36 -15.88
N ILE A 42 -24.26 -16.28 -15.18
CA ILE A 42 -24.86 -14.94 -15.38
C ILE A 42 -24.56 -14.48 -16.81
N GLN A 43 -25.61 -14.07 -17.50
CA GLN A 43 -25.53 -13.52 -18.85
C GLN A 43 -25.81 -12.03 -18.80
N PHE A 44 -24.97 -11.27 -19.46
CA PHE A 44 -25.05 -9.83 -19.61
C PHE A 44 -25.71 -9.47 -20.93
N THR A 45 -26.31 -8.29 -21.00
CA THR A 45 -26.78 -7.73 -22.25
C THR A 45 -25.63 -7.10 -23.03
N GLU A 46 -25.86 -6.64 -24.26
CA GLU A 46 -24.82 -5.96 -25.04
C GLU A 46 -24.50 -4.58 -24.45
N GLU A 47 -25.47 -3.89 -23.84
CA GLU A 47 -25.31 -2.60 -23.17
C GLU A 47 -24.34 -2.70 -21.98
N ALA A 48 -24.32 -3.83 -21.28
CA ALA A 48 -23.38 -4.08 -20.19
C ALA A 48 -21.92 -4.09 -20.65
N LEU A 49 -21.65 -4.49 -21.90
CA LEU A 49 -20.31 -4.42 -22.47
C LEU A 49 -19.88 -2.97 -22.66
N GLU A 50 -20.80 -2.11 -23.10
CA GLU A 50 -20.55 -0.67 -23.29
C GLU A 50 -20.33 0.05 -21.96
N VAL A 51 -21.14 -0.26 -20.94
CA VAL A 51 -20.94 0.24 -19.58
C VAL A 51 -19.57 -0.19 -19.05
N CYS A 52 -19.18 -1.45 -19.21
CA CYS A 52 -17.87 -1.93 -18.78
C CYS A 52 -16.70 -1.26 -19.55
N ARG A 53 -16.90 -0.91 -20.83
CA ARG A 53 -15.93 -0.10 -21.60
C ARG A 53 -15.78 1.28 -20.99
N ALA A 54 -16.89 1.97 -20.76
CA ALA A 54 -16.89 3.30 -20.19
C ALA A 54 -16.24 3.32 -18.79
N ILE A 55 -16.56 2.35 -17.92
CA ILE A 55 -15.93 2.22 -16.61
C ILE A 55 -14.41 2.05 -16.73
N ARG A 56 -13.94 1.19 -17.65
CA ARG A 56 -12.50 0.99 -17.87
C ARG A 56 -11.82 2.29 -18.27
N ASP A 57 -12.37 2.98 -19.26
CA ASP A 57 -11.77 4.20 -19.81
C ASP A 57 -11.77 5.33 -18.76
N LEU A 58 -12.83 5.44 -17.95
CA LEU A 58 -12.94 6.42 -16.86
C LEU A 58 -11.91 6.16 -15.74
N PHE A 59 -11.69 4.91 -15.35
CA PHE A 59 -10.62 4.57 -14.41
C PHE A 59 -9.22 4.79 -15.00
N SER A 60 -9.03 4.54 -16.30
CA SER A 60 -7.76 4.86 -16.97
C SER A 60 -7.47 6.37 -16.98
N SER A 61 -8.51 7.21 -16.93
CA SER A 61 -8.37 8.66 -16.75
C SER A 61 -8.25 9.12 -15.29
N GLY A 62 -8.15 8.20 -14.32
CA GLY A 62 -7.92 8.52 -12.92
C GLY A 62 -9.13 9.04 -12.14
N LEU A 63 -10.35 8.89 -12.67
CA LEU A 63 -11.56 9.36 -11.99
C LEU A 63 -11.86 8.56 -10.73
N SER A 64 -12.45 9.25 -9.75
CA SER A 64 -13.01 8.61 -8.56
C SER A 64 -14.25 7.75 -8.91
N ILE A 65 -14.66 6.91 -7.96
CA ILE A 65 -15.83 6.03 -8.13
C ILE A 65 -17.12 6.86 -8.26
N GLU A 66 -17.25 7.94 -7.49
CA GLU A 66 -18.42 8.82 -7.47
C GLU A 66 -18.57 9.57 -8.80
N GLU A 67 -17.49 10.20 -9.28
CA GLU A 67 -17.49 10.89 -10.56
C GLU A 67 -17.72 9.93 -11.73
N THR A 68 -17.19 8.70 -11.63
CA THR A 68 -17.44 7.65 -12.62
C THR A 68 -18.92 7.29 -12.64
N HIS A 69 -19.58 7.17 -11.48
CA HIS A 69 -21.01 6.87 -11.40
C HIS A 69 -21.86 7.99 -12.00
N GLN A 70 -21.52 9.25 -11.71
CA GLN A 70 -22.22 10.40 -12.29
C GLN A 70 -22.10 10.41 -13.81
N ARG A 71 -20.89 10.23 -14.35
CA ARG A 71 -20.67 10.18 -15.81
C ARG A 71 -21.33 8.98 -16.47
N LEU A 72 -21.53 7.88 -15.76
CA LEU A 72 -22.30 6.75 -16.27
C LEU A 72 -23.80 7.06 -16.31
N ALA A 73 -24.34 7.73 -15.29
CA ALA A 73 -25.74 8.17 -15.28
C ALA A 73 -26.04 9.20 -16.38
N ASP A 74 -25.10 10.12 -16.66
CA ASP A 74 -25.25 11.10 -17.75
C ASP A 74 -25.17 10.45 -19.14
N ARG A 75 -24.43 9.34 -19.26
CA ARG A 75 -24.16 8.67 -20.54
C ARG A 75 -25.16 7.55 -20.87
N PHE A 76 -25.77 6.94 -19.86
CA PHE A 76 -26.67 5.80 -20.02
C PHE A 76 -27.99 6.07 -19.29
N GLU A 77 -29.07 6.30 -20.03
CA GLU A 77 -30.40 6.69 -19.48
C GLU A 77 -30.99 5.68 -18.47
N PHE A 78 -30.60 4.41 -18.56
CA PHE A 78 -31.06 3.35 -17.66
C PHE A 78 -30.28 3.29 -16.34
N VAL A 79 -29.16 4.01 -16.23
CA VAL A 79 -28.40 4.13 -15.00
C VAL A 79 -29.03 5.24 -14.18
N ALA A 80 -29.63 4.89 -13.04
CA ALA A 80 -30.21 5.88 -12.15
C ALA A 80 -29.13 6.89 -11.73
N GLN A 81 -29.48 8.18 -11.79
CA GLN A 81 -28.63 9.20 -11.19
C GLN A 81 -28.44 8.85 -9.72
N PRO A 82 -27.19 8.83 -9.22
CA PRO A 82 -26.96 8.62 -7.80
C PRO A 82 -27.68 9.75 -7.07
N VAL A 83 -28.67 9.39 -6.23
CA VAL A 83 -29.30 10.34 -5.31
C VAL A 83 -28.28 10.64 -4.25
N PHE A 84 -27.38 11.56 -4.55
CA PHE A 84 -26.66 12.27 -3.52
C PHE A 84 -27.68 13.23 -2.91
N GLU A 85 -27.86 13.18 -1.59
CA GLU A 85 -28.58 14.22 -0.85
C GLU A 85 -27.82 15.54 -1.07
N GLN A 86 -28.12 16.21 -2.17
CA GLN A 86 -27.90 17.63 -2.29
C GLN A 86 -28.89 18.23 -1.30
N GLN A 87 -28.41 18.59 -0.11
CA GLN A 87 -29.11 19.56 0.72
C GLN A 87 -29.19 20.85 -0.09
N GLU A 88 -30.24 20.98 -0.90
CA GLU A 88 -30.77 22.28 -1.27
C GLU A 88 -31.13 22.95 0.05
N GLU A 89 -30.42 24.03 0.36
CA GLU A 89 -30.67 24.92 1.49
C GLU A 89 -32.05 25.57 1.34
N GLU A 90 -33.12 24.84 1.67
CA GLU A 90 -34.31 25.46 2.22
C GLU A 90 -34.17 25.46 3.74
N ALA A 91 -34.08 26.68 4.28
CA ALA A 91 -33.83 26.97 5.66
C ALA A 91 -34.86 26.33 6.60
N GLU A 92 -34.53 25.16 7.14
CA GLU A 92 -35.03 24.71 8.44
C GLU A 92 -33.84 24.68 9.39
N VAL A 93 -33.78 25.68 10.28
CA VAL A 93 -32.73 25.84 11.28
C VAL A 93 -32.86 24.70 12.30
N VAL A 94 -32.23 23.56 12.00
CA VAL A 94 -31.87 22.60 13.03
C VAL A 94 -30.51 23.05 13.55
N GLU A 95 -30.51 23.66 14.73
CA GLU A 95 -29.31 24.03 15.46
C GLU A 95 -28.54 22.76 15.82
N VAL A 96 -27.69 22.30 14.92
CA VAL A 96 -26.67 21.31 15.23
C VAL A 96 -25.61 22.05 16.03
N VAL A 97 -25.64 21.87 17.34
CA VAL A 97 -24.55 22.26 18.23
C VAL A 97 -23.34 21.41 17.84
N LEU A 98 -22.47 21.97 16.99
CA LEU A 98 -21.15 21.40 16.78
C LEU A 98 -20.43 21.37 18.13
N PRO A 99 -19.88 20.21 18.56
CA PRO A 99 -19.05 20.12 19.76
C PRO A 99 -17.94 21.18 19.71
N ASP A 100 -17.75 21.92 20.81
CA ASP A 100 -16.80 23.05 20.89
C ASP A 100 -15.37 22.65 20.49
N ASP A 101 -15.01 21.38 20.67
CA ASP A 101 -13.74 20.79 20.28
C ASP A 101 -13.47 20.90 18.77
N TYR A 102 -14.51 20.79 17.93
CA TYR A 102 -14.36 20.92 16.47
C TYR A 102 -14.12 22.37 16.04
N LYS A 103 -14.80 23.34 16.68
CA LYS A 103 -14.60 24.77 16.42
C LYS A 103 -13.19 25.20 16.86
N GLN A 104 -12.72 24.69 17.98
CA GLN A 104 -11.35 24.93 18.45
C GLN A 104 -10.32 24.27 17.53
N ALA A 105 -10.56 23.05 17.06
CA ALA A 105 -9.68 22.37 16.11
C ALA A 105 -9.58 23.13 14.77
N MET A 106 -10.70 23.61 14.23
CA MET A 106 -10.71 24.40 12.99
C MET A 106 -10.04 25.77 13.15
N SER A 107 -10.20 26.42 14.31
CA SER A 107 -9.50 27.67 14.65
C SER A 107 -7.99 27.47 14.81
N SER A 108 -7.58 26.38 15.46
CA SER A 108 -6.18 26.00 15.60
C SER A 108 -5.54 25.65 14.25
N LEU A 109 -6.26 24.91 13.39
CA LEU A 109 -5.85 24.60 12.02
C LEU A 109 -5.66 25.88 11.20
N ALA A 110 -6.65 26.79 11.22
CA ALA A 110 -6.57 28.06 10.52
C ALA A 110 -5.37 28.91 10.99
N THR A 111 -5.16 28.99 12.31
CA THR A 111 -4.02 29.69 12.92
C THR A 111 -2.69 29.05 12.52
N SER A 112 -2.62 27.72 12.48
CA SER A 112 -1.44 26.96 12.06
C SER A 112 -1.11 27.19 10.58
N MET A 113 -2.13 27.22 9.71
CA MET A 113 -1.95 27.52 8.28
C MET A 113 -1.47 28.95 8.03
N VAL A 114 -1.99 29.93 8.77
CA VAL A 114 -1.53 31.33 8.68
C VAL A 114 -0.07 31.43 9.13
N ASN A 115 0.29 30.79 10.24
CA ASN A 115 1.67 30.77 10.74
C ASN A 115 2.62 30.05 9.78
N LEU A 116 2.18 28.97 9.13
CA LEU A 116 2.97 28.24 8.14
C LEU A 116 3.20 29.10 6.88
N SER A 117 2.17 29.79 6.41
CA SER A 117 2.26 30.72 5.29
C SER A 117 3.24 31.87 5.58
N MET A 118 3.14 32.48 6.77
CA MET A 118 4.09 33.51 7.21
C MET A 118 5.54 32.99 7.29
N LYS A 119 5.73 31.75 7.78
CA LYS A 119 7.06 31.10 7.81
C LYS A 119 7.59 30.80 6.42
N GLN A 120 6.75 30.38 5.48
CA GLN A 120 7.13 30.18 4.08
C GLN A 120 7.60 31.50 3.44
N GLU A 121 6.85 32.59 3.65
CA GLU A 121 7.25 33.90 3.14
C GLU A 121 8.59 34.37 3.74
N GLN A 122 8.79 34.16 5.04
CA GLN A 122 10.06 34.49 5.70
C GLN A 122 11.23 33.63 5.19
N MET A 123 11.00 32.35 4.92
CA MET A 123 12.00 31.45 4.35
C MET A 123 12.41 31.90 2.95
N LEU A 124 11.44 32.23 2.08
CA LEU A 124 11.70 32.72 0.73
C LEU A 124 12.50 34.03 0.75
N LYS A 125 12.17 34.96 1.67
CA LYS A 125 12.96 36.19 1.86
C LYS A 125 14.39 35.90 2.31
N LYS A 126 14.58 34.94 3.23
CA LYS A 126 15.92 34.51 3.64
C LYS A 126 16.69 33.85 2.50
N MET A 127 16.02 33.02 1.69
CA MET A 127 16.63 32.37 0.52
C MET A 127 17.11 33.40 -0.50
N ALA A 128 16.26 34.38 -0.85
CA ALA A 128 16.65 35.49 -1.72
C ALA A 128 17.81 36.32 -1.15
N SER A 129 17.82 36.54 0.18
CA SER A 129 18.94 37.22 0.84
C SER A 129 20.23 36.42 0.82
N ILE A 130 20.16 35.08 0.95
CA ILE A 130 21.31 34.18 0.86
C ILE A 130 21.83 34.17 -0.58
N GLU A 131 20.94 34.07 -1.55
CA GLU A 131 21.28 34.12 -2.98
C GLU A 131 21.99 35.43 -3.33
N ALA A 132 21.46 36.58 -2.89
CA ALA A 132 22.10 37.87 -3.10
C ALA A 132 23.49 37.95 -2.44
N ARG A 133 23.67 37.36 -1.25
CA ARG A 133 25.00 37.28 -0.59
C ARG A 133 25.96 36.34 -1.32
N LEU A 134 25.49 35.23 -1.85
CA LEU A 134 26.32 34.31 -2.65
C LEU A 134 26.75 34.93 -3.98
N GLN A 135 25.87 35.70 -4.63
CA GLN A 135 26.21 36.49 -5.82
C GLN A 135 27.25 37.58 -5.52
N GLN A 136 27.15 38.25 -4.37
CA GLN A 136 28.16 39.23 -3.92
C GLN A 136 29.52 38.59 -3.60
N LEU A 137 29.55 37.32 -3.19
CA LEU A 137 30.77 36.56 -2.92
C LEU A 137 31.36 35.91 -4.18
N GLY A 138 30.76 36.12 -5.35
CA GLY A 138 31.31 35.69 -6.63
C GLY A 138 31.35 34.17 -6.81
N VAL A 139 30.45 33.41 -6.15
CA VAL A 139 30.28 31.98 -6.46
C VAL A 139 29.68 31.89 -7.86
N PRO A 140 30.41 31.38 -8.87
CA PRO A 140 29.89 31.29 -10.21
C PRO A 140 28.71 30.33 -10.24
N ASP A 141 27.68 30.75 -10.97
CA ASP A 141 26.54 29.94 -11.35
C ASP A 141 27.03 28.67 -12.05
N ILE A 142 26.81 27.49 -11.44
CA ILE A 142 27.24 26.18 -11.98
C ILE A 142 26.55 25.90 -13.33
N ALA A 143 25.52 26.67 -13.69
CA ALA A 143 24.86 26.61 -14.99
C ALA A 143 25.71 27.19 -16.15
N ALA A 144 26.80 27.93 -15.89
CA ALA A 144 27.55 28.63 -16.93
C ALA A 144 29.08 28.50 -16.78
N ALA A 145 29.62 27.30 -17.00
CA ALA A 145 31.05 27.13 -17.35
C ALA A 145 31.26 26.00 -18.37
N PRO A 146 32.24 26.13 -19.29
CA PRO A 146 32.36 25.31 -20.48
C PRO A 146 32.99 23.95 -20.21
N GLN A 147 32.57 22.97 -21.01
CA GLN A 147 33.04 21.58 -21.02
C GLN A 147 34.53 21.51 -21.39
N SER A 148 35.44 21.43 -20.40
CA SER A 148 36.75 20.78 -20.55
C SER A 148 37.53 20.78 -19.23
N SER A 149 37.14 19.92 -18.30
CA SER A 149 38.04 19.43 -17.26
C SER A 149 37.67 17.98 -16.98
N THR A 150 38.38 17.06 -17.63
CA THR A 150 38.39 15.63 -17.28
C THR A 150 38.93 15.50 -15.86
N ASP A 151 38.02 15.50 -14.90
CA ASP A 151 38.32 15.12 -13.52
C ASP A 151 38.56 13.60 -13.49
N PRO A 152 39.76 13.12 -13.12
CA PRO A 152 40.07 11.69 -13.09
C PRO A 152 39.11 10.90 -12.19
N VAL A 153 38.50 11.57 -11.19
CA VAL A 153 37.52 10.96 -10.29
C VAL A 153 36.20 10.69 -11.04
N LEU A 154 35.79 11.55 -11.97
CA LEU A 154 34.58 11.35 -12.77
C LEU A 154 34.76 10.24 -13.81
N GLU A 155 35.97 10.04 -14.34
CA GLU A 155 36.28 8.88 -15.18
C GLU A 155 36.25 7.58 -14.38
N GLU A 156 36.77 7.59 -13.15
CA GLU A 156 36.74 6.40 -12.29
C GLU A 156 35.30 6.03 -11.90
N ILE A 157 34.45 7.01 -11.60
CA ILE A 157 33.02 6.79 -11.31
C ILE A 157 32.29 6.22 -12.54
N ARG A 158 32.56 6.73 -13.75
CA ARG A 158 31.98 6.18 -14.99
C ARG A 158 32.45 4.75 -15.25
N ALA A 159 33.75 4.49 -15.11
CA ALA A 159 34.32 3.16 -15.27
C ALA A 159 33.83 2.16 -14.21
N LEU A 160 33.41 2.64 -13.04
CA LEU A 160 32.76 1.83 -12.01
C LEU A 160 31.29 1.53 -12.40
N ALA A 161 30.57 2.53 -12.90
CA ALA A 161 29.19 2.37 -13.38
C ALA A 161 29.11 1.35 -14.52
N ASP A 162 29.97 1.46 -15.52
CA ASP A 162 30.02 0.52 -16.66
C ASP A 162 30.34 -0.91 -16.21
N ARG A 163 31.21 -1.06 -15.20
CA ARG A 163 31.52 -2.38 -14.59
C ARG A 163 30.32 -2.96 -13.85
N THR A 164 29.56 -2.13 -13.14
CA THR A 164 28.36 -2.60 -12.43
C THR A 164 27.24 -3.00 -13.40
N GLU A 165 27.11 -2.29 -14.53
CA GLU A 165 26.14 -2.62 -15.57
C GLU A 165 26.49 -3.94 -16.27
N ALA A 166 27.76 -4.14 -16.63
CA ALA A 166 28.24 -5.40 -17.21
C ALA A 166 28.04 -6.61 -16.27
N LEU A 167 28.21 -6.42 -14.96
CA LEU A 167 27.92 -7.46 -13.96
C LEU A 167 26.42 -7.76 -13.87
N TRP A 168 25.57 -6.73 -13.96
CA TRP A 168 24.13 -6.89 -13.98
C TRP A 168 23.62 -7.63 -15.21
N GLU A 169 24.18 -7.36 -16.40
CA GLU A 169 23.86 -8.11 -17.62
C GLU A 169 24.30 -9.57 -17.52
N ALA A 170 25.51 -9.84 -17.00
CA ALA A 170 26.01 -11.20 -16.83
C ALA A 170 25.17 -12.04 -15.84
N VAL A 171 24.71 -11.41 -14.76
CA VAL A 171 23.80 -12.03 -13.78
C VAL A 171 22.41 -12.26 -14.40
N SER A 172 21.90 -11.30 -15.17
CA SER A 172 20.63 -11.42 -15.89
C SER A 172 20.65 -12.57 -16.91
N CYS A 173 21.71 -12.68 -17.71
CA CYS A 173 21.88 -13.78 -18.67
C CYS A 173 22.07 -15.14 -17.99
N SER A 174 22.74 -15.19 -16.82
CA SER A 174 22.88 -16.44 -16.06
C SER A 174 21.55 -16.93 -15.47
N MET A 175 20.62 -16.03 -15.12
CA MET A 175 19.28 -16.41 -14.68
C MET A 175 18.41 -16.99 -15.80
N GLU A 176 18.59 -16.53 -17.04
CA GLU A 176 17.84 -17.06 -18.19
C GLU A 176 18.32 -18.45 -18.63
N GLN A 177 19.59 -18.79 -18.37
CA GLN A 177 20.17 -20.10 -18.72
C GLN A 177 19.96 -21.19 -17.65
N GLY A 178 19.43 -20.84 -16.47
CA GLY A 178 19.23 -21.77 -15.34
C GLY A 178 17.92 -22.58 -15.35
N ILE A 179 17.06 -22.43 -16.37
CA ILE A 179 15.77 -23.14 -16.46
C ILE A 179 15.77 -24.09 -17.68
N THR A 180 16.64 -25.11 -17.63
CA THR A 180 16.42 -26.34 -18.40
C THR A 180 16.61 -27.55 -17.49
N VAL A 181 15.51 -28.26 -17.29
CA VAL A 181 15.35 -29.49 -16.52
C VAL A 181 16.30 -30.58 -17.00
N SER A 182 16.95 -31.31 -16.07
CA SER A 182 17.29 -32.72 -16.28
C SER A 182 17.11 -33.50 -14.98
N GLU A 183 16.08 -34.35 -14.98
CA GLU A 183 15.94 -35.49 -14.07
C GLU A 183 17.05 -36.52 -14.38
N GLY A 184 17.55 -37.22 -13.35
CA GLY A 184 18.37 -38.42 -13.52
C GLY A 184 19.53 -38.57 -12.53
N ASP A 185 19.22 -39.13 -11.37
CA ASP A 185 19.97 -40.17 -10.63
C ASP A 185 21.51 -40.08 -10.49
N SER A 186 21.99 -40.05 -9.23
CA SER A 186 23.09 -40.88 -8.67
C SER A 186 23.80 -40.18 -7.50
N ALA A 187 23.88 -40.89 -6.38
CA ALA A 187 24.66 -40.57 -5.19
C ALA A 187 26.19 -40.68 -5.43
N GLN A 188 26.98 -39.81 -4.79
CA GLN A 188 28.10 -40.21 -3.91
C GLN A 188 28.80 -39.00 -3.26
N GLU A 189 29.17 -39.21 -2.00
CA GLU A 189 29.93 -38.33 -1.11
C GLU A 189 31.36 -38.08 -1.59
N ILE A 190 31.97 -36.95 -1.17
CA ILE A 190 33.25 -36.84 -0.42
C ILE A 190 33.48 -35.34 -0.06
N ASP A 191 33.63 -35.09 1.25
CA ASP A 191 34.51 -34.15 2.00
C ASP A 191 35.25 -33.00 1.29
N GLU A 192 35.64 -31.87 1.88
CA GLU A 192 35.51 -31.21 3.19
C GLU A 192 36.15 -29.81 3.00
N HIS A 193 35.91 -28.85 3.90
CA HIS A 193 36.58 -27.54 4.03
C HIS A 193 36.19 -26.38 3.09
N GLY A 194 35.12 -25.67 3.47
CA GLY A 194 34.86 -24.30 3.02
C GLY A 194 33.66 -23.69 3.74
N ARG A 195 33.92 -22.86 4.75
CA ARG A 195 32.98 -22.03 5.53
C ARG A 195 31.59 -21.87 4.89
N LYS A 196 30.58 -22.54 5.46
CA LYS A 196 29.17 -22.35 5.11
C LYS A 196 28.72 -20.97 5.60
N ALA A 197 28.81 -19.96 4.73
CA ALA A 197 27.96 -18.80 4.83
C ALA A 197 26.56 -19.25 4.39
N THR A 198 25.63 -19.36 5.34
CA THR A 198 24.21 -19.52 5.04
C THR A 198 23.76 -18.23 4.37
N VAL A 199 23.85 -18.19 3.04
CA VAL A 199 23.18 -17.17 2.24
C VAL A 199 21.71 -17.48 2.35
N HIS A 200 21.01 -16.74 3.22
CA HIS A 200 19.56 -16.70 3.20
C HIS A 200 19.15 -16.45 1.75
N ARG A 201 18.43 -17.41 1.19
CA ARG A 201 17.81 -17.34 -0.13
C ARG A 201 17.07 -16.02 -0.20
N MET A 202 17.66 -15.02 -0.87
CA MET A 202 16.96 -13.81 -1.24
C MET A 202 15.82 -14.26 -2.16
N VAL A 203 14.62 -14.30 -1.58
CA VAL A 203 13.39 -14.45 -2.35
C VAL A 203 13.39 -13.26 -3.32
N PRO A 204 13.21 -13.49 -4.63
CA PRO A 204 13.16 -12.40 -5.59
C PRO A 204 12.05 -11.44 -5.15
N LEU A 205 12.38 -10.15 -4.99
CA LEU A 205 11.43 -9.07 -4.79
C LEU A 205 10.50 -9.02 -6.01
N ARG A 206 9.42 -9.79 -5.97
CA ARG A 206 8.18 -9.34 -6.62
C ARG A 206 7.75 -8.12 -5.84
N GLU A 207 7.57 -7.00 -6.54
CA GLU A 207 7.12 -5.72 -5.99
C GLU A 207 6.09 -5.96 -4.89
N VAL A 208 6.52 -5.73 -3.66
CA VAL A 208 5.69 -5.80 -2.47
C VAL A 208 4.69 -4.66 -2.61
N ILE A 209 3.48 -4.96 -3.10
CA ILE A 209 2.48 -3.92 -3.36
C ILE A 209 2.05 -3.36 -2.00
N SER A 210 2.53 -2.16 -1.69
CA SER A 210 2.17 -1.45 -0.48
C SER A 210 0.73 -0.97 -0.59
N HIS A 211 -0.21 -1.68 0.04
CA HIS A 211 -1.61 -1.26 0.10
C HIS A 211 -2.24 -1.66 1.43
N ASP A 212 -3.28 -0.92 1.82
CA ASP A 212 -4.04 -1.22 3.02
C ASP A 212 -4.72 -2.61 2.94
N PRO A 213 -4.85 -3.32 4.07
CA PRO A 213 -5.61 -4.55 4.14
C PRO A 213 -7.07 -4.34 3.76
N PRO A 214 -7.70 -5.27 3.02
CA PRO A 214 -9.13 -5.21 2.73
C PRO A 214 -9.94 -5.04 4.02
N ARG A 215 -10.99 -4.21 4.00
CA ARG A 215 -11.86 -3.96 5.18
C ARG A 215 -12.36 -5.22 5.88
N LYS A 216 -12.64 -6.28 5.10
CA LYS A 216 -13.05 -7.59 5.63
C LYS A 216 -12.00 -8.25 6.54
N MET A 217 -10.71 -7.94 6.33
CA MET A 217 -9.59 -8.45 7.11
C MET A 217 -9.31 -7.58 8.33
N LEU A 218 -9.47 -6.26 8.20
CA LEU A 218 -9.36 -5.33 9.31
C LEU A 218 -10.35 -5.66 10.44
N ALA A 219 -11.54 -6.18 10.10
CA ALA A 219 -12.55 -6.59 11.07
C ALA A 219 -12.31 -7.97 11.72
N LEU A 220 -11.26 -8.71 11.31
CA LEU A 220 -11.00 -10.03 11.85
C LEU A 220 -10.36 -9.94 13.25
N PRO A 221 -10.73 -10.85 14.16
CA PRO A 221 -10.10 -10.93 15.47
C PRO A 221 -8.64 -11.38 15.33
N LEU A 222 -7.79 -10.83 16.20
CA LEU A 222 -6.36 -11.09 16.24
C LEU A 222 -6.00 -12.17 17.26
N LEU A 223 -5.12 -13.07 16.82
CA LEU A 223 -4.45 -14.08 17.65
C LEU A 223 -2.94 -13.91 17.49
N ILE A 224 -2.18 -14.28 18.52
CA ILE A 224 -0.73 -14.49 18.43
C ILE A 224 -0.47 -15.98 18.37
N GLN A 225 0.41 -16.40 17.47
CA GLN A 225 0.95 -17.75 17.46
C GLN A 225 2.28 -17.76 18.22
N ASP A 226 2.43 -18.69 19.17
CA ASP A 226 3.71 -18.92 19.85
C ASP A 226 4.59 -19.90 19.06
N ASN A 227 5.86 -20.04 19.45
CA ASN A 227 6.85 -20.96 18.85
C ASN A 227 6.41 -22.43 18.90
N GLU A 228 5.60 -22.81 19.89
CA GLU A 228 5.03 -24.16 20.03
C GLU A 228 3.78 -24.38 19.15
N GLY A 229 3.34 -23.33 18.44
CA GLY A 229 2.17 -23.37 17.55
C GLY A 229 0.83 -23.18 18.24
N GLU A 230 0.82 -22.86 19.54
CA GLU A 230 -0.39 -22.48 20.28
C GLU A 230 -0.88 -21.09 19.86
N TYR A 231 -2.21 -20.90 19.89
CA TYR A 231 -2.85 -19.64 19.52
C TYR A 231 -3.44 -18.95 20.74
N THR A 232 -2.92 -17.78 21.07
CA THR A 232 -3.40 -16.96 22.19
C THR A 232 -4.22 -15.79 21.67
N PRO A 233 -5.49 -15.62 22.09
CA PRO A 233 -6.28 -14.47 21.69
C PRO A 233 -5.75 -13.19 22.32
N LEU A 234 -5.64 -12.13 21.52
CA LEU A 234 -5.44 -10.79 22.08
C LEU A 234 -6.74 -10.32 22.74
N VAL A 235 -6.64 -9.93 24.00
CA VAL A 235 -7.75 -9.38 24.78
C VAL A 235 -7.49 -7.91 25.08
N GLY A 236 -8.46 -7.06 24.74
CA GLY A 236 -8.41 -5.62 25.00
C GLY A 236 -8.96 -5.26 26.37
N ARG A 237 -9.02 -3.95 26.65
CA ARG A 237 -9.67 -3.44 27.87
C ARG A 237 -11.12 -3.96 27.92
N GLY A 238 -11.47 -4.62 29.03
CA GLY A 238 -12.81 -5.21 29.22
C GLY A 238 -13.05 -6.57 28.56
N ASN A 239 -12.01 -7.35 28.25
CA ASN A 239 -12.12 -8.70 27.67
C ASN A 239 -12.80 -8.72 26.28
N SER A 240 -12.74 -7.59 25.57
CA SER A 240 -13.19 -7.46 24.19
C SER A 240 -12.15 -8.08 23.24
N ARG A 241 -12.62 -8.69 22.15
CA ARG A 241 -11.72 -9.24 21.12
C ARG A 241 -11.08 -8.10 20.37
N ILE A 242 -9.76 -8.08 20.34
CA ILE A 242 -9.00 -7.11 19.56
C ILE A 242 -9.06 -7.49 18.08
N THR A 243 -9.39 -6.55 17.21
CA THR A 243 -9.35 -6.69 15.76
C THR A 243 -8.11 -6.04 15.16
N LEU A 244 -7.80 -6.37 13.91
CA LEU A 244 -6.71 -5.72 13.17
C LEU A 244 -6.94 -4.21 13.01
N ASN A 245 -8.20 -3.77 12.97
CA ASN A 245 -8.56 -2.37 12.96
C ASN A 245 -8.23 -1.67 14.29
N ASP A 246 -8.42 -2.35 15.41
CA ASP A 246 -8.06 -1.80 16.74
C ASP A 246 -6.55 -1.63 16.86
N LEU A 247 -5.78 -2.61 16.36
CA LEU A 247 -4.31 -2.50 16.29
C LEU A 247 -3.89 -1.29 15.45
N ARG A 248 -4.49 -1.12 14.27
CA ARG A 248 -4.23 0.04 13.42
C ARG A 248 -4.56 1.33 14.14
N ALA A 249 -5.72 1.42 14.79
CA ALA A 249 -6.16 2.63 15.49
C ALA A 249 -5.21 2.97 16.66
N SER A 250 -4.79 1.98 17.45
CA SER A 250 -3.80 2.15 18.50
C SER A 250 -2.47 2.64 17.94
N LEU A 251 -1.96 2.02 16.87
CA LEU A 251 -0.72 2.46 16.22
C LEU A 251 -0.82 3.90 15.68
N MET A 252 -1.97 4.32 15.15
CA MET A 252 -2.15 5.69 14.65
C MET A 252 -2.35 6.72 15.77
N THR A 253 -2.81 6.31 16.95
CA THR A 253 -3.07 7.21 18.08
C THR A 253 -1.83 7.40 18.94
N HIS A 254 -1.07 6.34 19.18
CA HIS A 254 0.04 6.36 20.14
C HIS A 254 1.38 6.81 19.55
N PHE A 255 1.54 6.80 18.22
CA PHE A 255 2.81 7.11 17.56
C PHE A 255 2.83 8.47 16.83
N VAL A 256 2.14 9.48 17.40
CA VAL A 256 1.94 10.81 16.79
C VAL A 256 3.01 11.86 17.16
N GLU A 257 3.84 11.61 18.19
CA GLU A 257 4.88 12.56 18.63
C GLU A 257 6.17 12.50 17.77
N GLU A 258 7.15 13.39 18.03
CA GLU A 258 8.29 13.78 17.18
C GLU A 258 9.17 12.64 16.59
N ASP A 259 8.93 11.42 17.05
CA ASP A 259 9.57 10.15 16.71
C ASP A 259 8.62 9.21 15.93
N ALA A 260 7.74 9.79 15.10
CA ALA A 260 6.62 9.12 14.47
C ALA A 260 7.01 7.90 13.61
N TYR A 261 6.36 6.78 13.86
CA TYR A 261 6.46 5.58 13.04
C TYR A 261 5.60 5.75 11.78
N THR A 262 6.21 5.52 10.62
CA THR A 262 5.48 5.36 9.37
C THR A 262 4.95 3.95 9.29
N VAL A 263 3.62 3.81 9.28
CA VAL A 263 2.93 2.52 9.18
C VAL A 263 2.77 2.16 7.70
N ARG A 264 3.35 1.03 7.28
CA ARG A 264 3.23 0.52 5.91
C ARG A 264 2.67 -0.90 5.94
N TRP A 265 1.65 -1.13 5.13
CA TRP A 265 1.08 -2.45 4.91
C TRP A 265 1.56 -3.02 3.60
N SER A 266 1.83 -4.31 3.60
CA SER A 266 2.11 -5.04 2.38
C SER A 266 1.54 -6.45 2.38
N GLU A 267 1.18 -6.93 1.20
CA GLU A 267 0.72 -8.30 0.99
C GLU A 267 1.88 -9.15 0.44
N ASN A 268 2.10 -10.32 1.05
CA ASN A 268 3.05 -11.32 0.58
C ASN A 268 2.31 -12.63 0.21
N ASN A 269 2.98 -13.54 -0.50
CA ASN A 269 2.37 -14.77 -1.04
C ASN A 269 1.69 -15.67 0.02
N SER A 270 1.96 -15.45 1.31
CA SER A 270 1.50 -16.29 2.42
C SER A 270 0.77 -15.52 3.53
N GLY A 271 0.52 -14.22 3.35
CA GLY A 271 0.04 -13.37 4.43
C GLY A 271 0.21 -11.88 4.21
N TRP A 272 0.13 -11.17 5.32
CA TRP A 272 0.20 -9.72 5.43
C TRP A 272 1.39 -9.33 6.27
N GLN A 273 2.05 -8.26 5.88
CA GLN A 273 3.17 -7.71 6.61
C GLN A 273 2.85 -6.26 6.98
N LEU A 274 3.13 -5.92 8.23
CA LEU A 274 2.98 -4.59 8.77
C LEU A 274 4.35 -4.09 9.19
N ASP A 275 4.85 -3.08 8.49
CA ASP A 275 6.12 -2.43 8.78
C ASP A 275 5.86 -1.11 9.52
N LEU A 276 6.53 -0.93 10.65
CA LEU A 276 6.53 0.29 11.45
C LEU A 276 7.93 0.89 11.35
N LEU A 277 8.07 1.97 10.58
CA LEU A 277 9.36 2.57 10.25
C LEU A 277 9.56 3.90 10.99
N GLN A 278 10.50 3.93 11.92
CA GLN A 278 10.87 5.13 12.66
C GLN A 278 12.03 5.86 11.99
N GLU A 279 11.78 6.47 10.83
CA GLU A 279 12.82 7.14 10.01
C GLU A 279 13.37 8.43 10.65
N ARG A 280 12.62 9.02 11.59
CA ARG A 280 12.96 10.32 12.22
C ARG A 280 13.78 10.18 13.52
N ALA A 281 13.91 8.97 14.05
CA ALA A 281 14.70 8.72 15.25
C ALA A 281 16.21 8.79 14.96
N GLN A 282 17.00 9.14 15.98
CA GLN A 282 18.48 9.15 15.86
C GLN A 282 19.07 7.77 15.51
N ILE A 283 18.35 6.70 15.86
CA ILE A 283 18.65 5.33 15.46
C ILE A 283 17.39 4.80 14.77
N PRO A 284 17.42 4.50 13.46
CA PRO A 284 16.26 3.96 12.76
C PRO A 284 15.78 2.68 13.45
N HIS A 285 14.51 2.66 13.82
CA HIS A 285 13.85 1.51 14.39
C HIS A 285 12.78 1.01 13.42
N ASN A 286 12.93 -0.22 12.96
CA ASN A 286 11.96 -0.88 12.09
C ASN A 286 11.38 -2.08 12.84
N ILE A 287 10.07 -2.10 13.02
CA ILE A 287 9.35 -3.27 13.55
C ILE A 287 8.50 -3.83 12.40
N CYS A 288 8.69 -5.09 12.06
CA CYS A 288 7.94 -5.79 11.04
C CYS A 288 7.16 -6.94 11.67
N LEU A 289 5.83 -6.89 11.57
CA LEU A 289 4.92 -7.95 12.00
C LEU A 289 4.47 -8.76 10.79
N THR A 290 4.70 -10.07 10.83
CA THR A 290 4.20 -11.01 9.82
C THR A 290 2.91 -11.64 10.31
N MET A 291 1.88 -11.58 9.47
CA MET A 291 0.53 -11.99 9.81
C MET A 291 -0.03 -12.92 8.74
N ALA A 292 -0.93 -13.83 9.11
CA ALA A 292 -1.65 -14.67 8.15
C ALA A 292 -3.12 -14.82 8.55
N GLN A 293 -3.98 -14.89 7.55
CA GLN A 293 -5.36 -15.27 7.77
C GLN A 293 -5.44 -16.79 7.97
N THR A 294 -6.10 -17.24 9.04
CA THR A 294 -6.43 -18.65 9.23
C THR A 294 -7.92 -18.84 9.50
N SER A 295 -8.40 -20.08 9.38
CA SER A 295 -9.79 -20.43 9.67
C SER A 295 -9.85 -21.33 10.89
N THR A 296 -10.67 -20.96 11.85
CA THR A 296 -10.96 -21.74 13.07
C THR A 296 -12.38 -22.28 13.02
N LEU A 297 -12.72 -23.18 13.95
CA LEU A 297 -14.10 -23.67 14.12
C LEU A 297 -15.12 -22.55 14.40
N ARG A 298 -14.65 -21.38 14.87
CA ARG A 298 -15.47 -20.21 15.19
C ARG A 298 -15.49 -19.15 14.09
N GLY A 299 -14.81 -19.41 12.96
CA GLY A 299 -14.71 -18.49 11.82
C GLY A 299 -13.27 -18.10 11.47
N SER A 300 -13.13 -17.19 10.51
CA SER A 300 -11.83 -16.67 10.08
C SER A 300 -11.24 -15.72 11.14
N VAL A 301 -9.92 -15.79 11.29
CA VAL A 301 -9.15 -14.98 12.25
C VAL A 301 -7.82 -14.54 11.60
N MET A 302 -7.22 -13.47 12.12
CA MET A 302 -5.88 -13.05 11.76
C MET A 302 -4.90 -13.51 12.83
N VAL A 303 -3.79 -14.08 12.41
CA VAL A 303 -2.74 -14.58 13.32
C VAL A 303 -1.47 -13.79 13.07
N ILE A 304 -0.91 -13.18 14.11
CA ILE A 304 0.46 -12.66 14.10
C ILE A 304 1.38 -13.85 14.32
N LYS A 305 2.23 -14.15 13.33
CA LYS A 305 3.14 -15.29 13.32
C LYS A 305 4.51 -14.95 13.90
N ASP A 306 4.99 -13.76 13.58
CA ASP A 306 6.36 -13.37 13.90
C ASP A 306 6.48 -11.84 13.95
N MET A 307 7.45 -11.37 14.73
CA MET A 307 7.86 -9.99 14.85
C MET A 307 9.38 -9.91 14.70
N THR A 308 9.81 -9.10 13.74
CA THR A 308 11.23 -8.78 13.57
C THR A 308 11.46 -7.31 13.89
N THR A 309 12.55 -7.00 14.57
CA THR A 309 13.00 -5.61 14.76
C THR A 309 14.37 -5.43 14.14
N ASN A 310 14.51 -4.42 13.28
CA ASN A 310 15.72 -4.12 12.52
C ASN A 310 16.25 -5.36 11.75
N GLY A 311 15.34 -6.24 11.32
CA GLY A 311 15.68 -7.48 10.60
C GLY A 311 16.10 -8.66 11.50
N HIS A 312 16.07 -8.51 12.83
CA HIS A 312 16.30 -9.60 13.77
C HIS A 312 14.98 -10.15 14.30
N GLU A 313 14.81 -11.47 14.24
CA GLU A 313 13.67 -12.18 14.83
C GLU A 313 13.69 -12.01 16.36
N ILE A 314 12.54 -11.66 16.92
CA ILE A 314 12.37 -11.43 18.35
C ILE A 314 11.65 -12.63 18.97
N THR A 315 11.96 -12.91 20.23
CA THR A 315 11.26 -13.95 20.99
C THR A 315 9.75 -13.64 21.12
N PRO A 316 8.87 -14.66 21.07
CA PRO A 316 7.41 -14.46 21.16
C PRO A 316 6.93 -13.67 22.39
N GLY A 317 7.65 -13.77 23.51
CA GLY A 317 7.36 -12.98 24.71
C GLY A 317 7.45 -11.48 24.47
N ALA A 318 8.43 -11.02 23.69
CA ALA A 318 8.57 -9.60 23.38
C ALA A 318 7.54 -9.11 22.34
N LEU A 319 6.96 -9.99 21.52
CA LEU A 319 5.77 -9.67 20.73
C LEU A 319 4.55 -9.41 21.63
N GLN A 320 4.34 -10.23 22.66
CA GLN A 320 3.26 -10.00 23.64
C GLN A 320 3.48 -8.72 24.44
N ASP A 321 4.72 -8.43 24.85
CA ASP A 321 5.07 -7.19 25.54
C ASP A 321 4.86 -5.97 24.65
N PHE A 322 5.27 -6.03 23.38
CA PHE A 322 5.04 -4.97 22.40
C PHE A 322 3.55 -4.68 22.20
N ILE A 323 2.77 -5.74 21.97
CA ILE A 323 1.31 -5.62 21.83
C ILE A 323 0.71 -5.04 23.12
N SER A 324 1.15 -5.51 24.29
CA SER A 324 0.67 -4.98 25.57
C SER A 324 1.05 -3.51 25.78
N ASP A 325 2.24 -3.08 25.38
CA ASP A 325 2.67 -1.67 25.43
C ASP A 325 1.81 -0.79 24.51
N VAL A 326 1.53 -1.26 23.29
CA VAL A 326 0.64 -0.57 22.32
C VAL A 326 -0.78 -0.38 22.85
N TYR A 327 -1.30 -1.28 23.70
CA TYR A 327 -2.66 -1.18 24.27
C TYR A 327 -2.73 -0.64 25.71
N SER A 328 -1.60 -0.59 26.43
CA SER A 328 -1.55 -0.11 27.82
C SER A 328 -1.32 1.40 27.93
N ARG A 329 -0.71 2.02 26.91
CA ARG A 329 -0.57 3.47 26.78
C ARG A 329 -1.87 4.15 26.35
#